data_AF-A0AAJ5T9T7-F1
#
_entry.id   AF-A0AAJ5T9T7-F1
#
_cell.length_a   1.000
_cell.length_b   1.000
_cell.length_c   1.000
_cell.angle_alpha   90.00
_cell.angle_beta   90.00
_cell.angle_gamma   90.00
#
_symmetry.space_group_name_H-M   'P 1'
#
loop_
_entity.id
_entity.type
_entity.pdbx_description
1 polymer ?
#
loop_
_entity_poly.entity_id
_entity_poly.type
_entity_poly.pdbx_seq_one_letter_code
_entity_poly.pdbx_strand_id
1 'polypeptide(L)'
;MKVDNLYRHGFQLYEEQIATYLKEHYNGISKIEFSPIFISGGKGESFVHSRVIPVIYDNYGNKAYLQNGRPLDIGVPRYGTFSGLELDFAYGGSEFIHLLNDDKEYIQADQYQHLPPELKLKKDDIMDEVMTAYVNEGLLKGVEKNSQGSPKAEIVYNLEIRRIQGRETFEWQ
;
A
#
# COMPACT_ATOMS: atom_id res chain seq x y z
N MET A 1 8.89 15.73 -12.77
CA MET A 1 10.19 15.04 -12.93
C MET A 1 10.85 14.75 -11.59
N LYS A 2 11.41 15.71 -10.83
CA LYS A 2 11.92 15.42 -9.47
C LYS A 2 10.84 14.90 -8.52
N VAL A 3 9.67 15.55 -8.52
CA VAL A 3 8.52 15.17 -7.70
C VAL A 3 7.96 13.80 -8.10
N ASP A 4 7.78 13.54 -9.40
CA ASP A 4 7.34 12.23 -9.90
C ASP A 4 8.31 11.11 -9.54
N ASN A 5 9.63 11.38 -9.51
CA ASN A 5 10.62 10.41 -9.08
C ASN A 5 10.50 10.10 -7.59
N LEU A 6 10.34 11.12 -6.74
CA LEU A 6 10.08 10.95 -5.31
C LEU A 6 8.85 10.05 -5.07
N TYR A 7 7.75 10.30 -5.78
CA TYR A 7 6.57 9.45 -5.70
C TYR A 7 6.86 8.01 -6.14
N ARG A 8 7.48 7.82 -7.31
CA ARG A 8 7.79 6.46 -7.80
C ARG A 8 8.70 5.71 -6.82
N HIS A 9 9.72 6.37 -6.30
CA HIS A 9 10.69 5.77 -5.40
C HIS A 9 10.04 5.39 -4.06
N GLY A 10 9.32 6.32 -3.44
CA GLY A 10 8.67 6.07 -2.17
C GLY A 10 7.55 5.03 -2.26
N PHE A 11 6.72 5.07 -3.31
CA PHE A 11 5.70 4.05 -3.52
C PHE A 11 6.29 2.70 -3.91
N GLN A 12 7.43 2.63 -4.59
CA GLN A 12 8.12 1.36 -4.81
C GLN A 12 8.45 0.67 -3.49
N LEU A 13 9.10 1.38 -2.56
CA LEU A 13 9.44 0.82 -1.24
C LEU A 13 8.19 0.47 -0.43
N TYR A 14 7.14 1.29 -0.53
CA TYR A 14 5.90 1.07 0.20
C TYR A 14 5.07 -0.10 -0.34
N GLU A 15 4.97 -0.24 -1.67
CA GLU A 15 4.35 -1.41 -2.31
C GLU A 15 5.12 -2.69 -1.96
N GLU A 16 6.46 -2.65 -1.95
CA GLU A 16 7.30 -3.77 -1.49
C GLU A 16 7.03 -4.12 -0.02
N GLN A 17 6.83 -3.12 0.86
CA GLN A 17 6.49 -3.35 2.28
C GLN A 17 5.14 -4.06 2.44
N ILE A 18 4.09 -3.52 1.79
CA ILE A 18 2.73 -4.10 1.83
C ILE A 18 2.74 -5.52 1.25
N ALA A 19 3.33 -5.70 0.06
CA ALA A 19 3.34 -6.98 -0.62
C ALA A 19 4.12 -8.03 0.18
N THR A 20 5.26 -7.65 0.77
CA THR A 20 6.06 -8.54 1.61
C THR A 20 5.26 -9.00 2.82
N TYR A 21 4.60 -8.08 3.53
CA TYR A 21 3.80 -8.43 4.70
C TYR A 21 2.68 -9.41 4.34
N LEU A 22 1.87 -9.08 3.34
CA LEU A 22 0.78 -9.95 2.89
C LEU A 22 1.28 -11.32 2.43
N LYS A 23 2.38 -11.34 1.66
CA LYS A 23 2.94 -12.58 1.13
C LYS A 23 3.58 -13.46 2.20
N GLU A 24 4.25 -12.89 3.19
CA GLU A 24 4.95 -13.66 4.24
C GLU A 24 4.00 -14.09 5.37
N HIS A 25 2.89 -13.37 5.59
CA HIS A 25 2.01 -13.59 6.75
C HIS A 25 0.62 -14.16 6.44
N TYR A 26 0.27 -14.36 5.16
CA TYR A 26 -1.01 -14.97 4.77
C TYR A 26 -0.81 -16.07 3.75
N ASN A 27 -1.41 -17.25 4.00
CA ASN A 27 -1.59 -18.26 2.96
C ASN A 27 -2.81 -17.91 2.09
N GLY A 28 -3.05 -18.70 1.05
CA GLY A 28 -4.27 -18.59 0.26
C GLY A 28 -4.27 -17.47 -0.78
N ILE A 29 -3.24 -16.62 -0.80
CA ILE A 29 -3.06 -15.54 -1.78
C ILE A 29 -2.36 -16.12 -3.02
N SER A 30 -2.95 -15.89 -4.20
CA SER A 30 -2.37 -16.27 -5.49
C SER A 30 -1.59 -15.12 -6.13
N LYS A 31 -2.05 -13.87 -5.94
CA LYS A 31 -1.44 -12.68 -6.52
C LYS A 31 -1.75 -11.42 -5.69
N ILE A 32 -0.80 -10.50 -5.67
CA ILE A 32 -0.93 -9.14 -5.14
C ILE A 32 -0.61 -8.18 -6.28
N GLU A 33 -1.47 -7.21 -6.55
CA GLU A 33 -1.18 -6.13 -7.50
C GLU A 33 -1.54 -4.77 -6.91
N PHE A 34 -1.02 -3.72 -7.54
CA PHE A 34 -1.28 -2.35 -7.12
C PHE A 34 -1.96 -1.56 -8.24
N SER A 35 -2.88 -0.69 -7.84
CA SER A 35 -3.36 0.38 -8.71
C SER A 35 -2.22 1.32 -9.11
N PRO A 36 -2.43 2.20 -10.10
CA PRO A 36 -1.56 3.37 -10.28
C PRO A 36 -1.44 4.16 -8.97
N ILE A 37 -0.34 4.91 -8.84
CA ILE A 37 -0.15 5.93 -7.82
C ILE A 37 -1.06 7.10 -8.17
N PHE A 38 -2.12 7.24 -7.42
CA PHE A 38 -3.04 8.34 -7.58
C PHE A 38 -2.59 9.53 -6.74
N ILE A 39 -2.59 10.71 -7.34
CA ILE A 39 -2.21 11.97 -6.69
C ILE A 39 -3.37 12.94 -6.85
N SER A 40 -3.90 13.45 -5.75
CA SER A 40 -4.93 14.50 -5.73
C SER A 40 -4.43 15.73 -4.99
N GLY A 41 -4.94 16.89 -5.39
CA GLY A 41 -4.51 18.18 -4.83
C GLY A 41 -3.36 18.81 -5.61
N GLY A 42 -3.14 20.11 -5.37
CA GLY A 42 -2.25 20.97 -6.16
C GLY A 42 -3.01 21.89 -7.13
N LYS A 43 -2.44 23.07 -7.39
CA LYS A 43 -3.10 24.26 -7.98
C LYS A 43 -4.20 24.89 -7.09
N GLY A 44 -3.86 25.17 -5.83
CA GLY A 44 -4.70 25.97 -4.91
C GLY A 44 -5.21 25.22 -3.68
N GLU A 45 -5.05 23.90 -3.62
CA GLU A 45 -5.29 23.12 -2.41
C GLU A 45 -4.07 23.11 -1.48
N SER A 46 -4.31 23.13 -0.16
CA SER A 46 -3.26 23.20 0.87
C SER A 46 -2.54 21.88 1.14
N PHE A 47 -3.06 20.74 0.63
CA PHE A 47 -2.48 19.41 0.86
C PHE A 47 -2.47 18.59 -0.42
N VAL A 48 -1.33 17.98 -0.75
CA VAL A 48 -1.21 16.97 -1.81
C VAL A 48 -1.38 15.61 -1.17
N HIS A 49 -2.33 14.82 -1.66
CA HIS A 49 -2.57 13.46 -1.21
C HIS A 49 -2.11 12.48 -2.27
N SER A 50 -1.46 11.39 -1.86
CA SER A 50 -1.08 10.31 -2.75
C SER A 50 -1.39 8.96 -2.13
N ARG A 51 -1.92 8.03 -2.93
CA ARG A 51 -2.21 6.68 -2.49
C ARG A 51 -2.15 5.66 -3.62
N VAL A 52 -2.03 4.40 -3.25
CA VAL A 52 -2.29 3.21 -4.08
C VAL A 52 -3.41 2.39 -3.45
N ILE A 53 -3.98 1.47 -4.23
CA ILE A 53 -4.95 0.48 -3.78
C ILE A 53 -4.33 -0.89 -3.99
N PRO A 54 -3.95 -1.60 -2.91
CA PRO A 54 -3.57 -3.00 -2.99
C PRO A 54 -4.77 -3.85 -3.41
N VAL A 55 -4.54 -4.79 -4.32
CA VAL A 55 -5.56 -5.73 -4.80
C VAL A 55 -5.05 -7.14 -4.58
N ILE A 56 -5.84 -7.92 -3.85
CA ILE A 56 -5.49 -9.28 -3.44
C ILE A 56 -6.33 -10.28 -4.24
N TYR A 57 -5.67 -11.27 -4.81
CA TYR A 57 -6.30 -12.41 -5.45
C TYR A 57 -6.08 -13.64 -4.57
N ASP A 58 -7.15 -14.38 -4.31
CA ASP A 58 -7.05 -15.66 -3.61
C ASP A 58 -6.82 -16.83 -4.58
N ASN A 59 -6.59 -18.02 -4.04
CA ASN A 59 -6.41 -19.24 -4.82
C ASN A 59 -7.72 -19.79 -5.45
N TYR A 60 -8.86 -19.15 -5.19
CA TYR A 60 -10.18 -19.54 -5.71
C TYR A 60 -10.66 -18.63 -6.83
N GLY A 61 -9.87 -17.62 -7.21
CA GLY A 61 -10.18 -16.68 -8.28
C GLY A 61 -11.00 -15.46 -7.84
N ASN A 62 -11.18 -15.25 -6.54
CA ASN A 62 -11.76 -13.99 -6.05
C ASN A 62 -10.71 -12.90 -6.02
N LYS A 63 -11.16 -11.64 -6.10
CA LYS A 63 -10.31 -10.46 -5.99
C LYS A 63 -10.92 -9.45 -5.03
N ALA A 64 -10.08 -8.85 -4.19
CA ALA A 64 -10.45 -7.84 -3.21
C ALA A 64 -9.60 -6.58 -3.40
N TYR A 65 -10.24 -5.42 -3.50
CA TYR A 65 -9.59 -4.12 -3.51
C TYR A 65 -9.54 -3.60 -2.08
N LEU A 66 -8.35 -3.51 -1.47
CA LEU A 66 -8.18 -3.02 -0.10
C LEU A 66 -8.37 -1.50 -0.09
N GLN A 67 -9.62 -1.06 0.05
CA GLN A 67 -9.99 0.36 0.05
C GLN A 67 -11.24 0.61 0.89
N ASN A 68 -11.41 1.84 1.35
CA ASN A 68 -12.64 2.28 2.00
C ASN A 68 -13.83 2.25 1.04
N GLY A 69 -14.98 1.83 1.55
CA GLY A 69 -16.25 1.82 0.85
C GLY A 69 -16.88 0.43 0.83
N ARG A 70 -18.11 0.36 0.32
CA ARG A 70 -18.81 -0.91 0.16
C ARG A 70 -17.96 -1.88 -0.67
N PRO A 71 -17.93 -3.17 -0.31
CA PRO A 71 -18.87 -3.86 0.59
C PRO A 71 -18.54 -3.80 2.09
N LEU A 72 -17.37 -3.31 2.49
CA LEU A 72 -16.98 -3.29 3.90
C LEU A 72 -17.40 -1.99 4.60
N ASP A 73 -17.94 -2.10 5.80
CA ASP A 73 -18.22 -0.97 6.70
C ASP A 73 -17.15 -0.89 7.80
N ILE A 74 -15.88 -0.97 7.40
CA ILE A 74 -14.71 -0.81 8.28
C ILE A 74 -13.76 0.26 7.75
N GLY A 75 -12.94 0.83 8.64
CA GLY A 75 -11.89 1.76 8.26
C GLY A 75 -10.70 1.05 7.62
N VAL A 76 -10.64 1.03 6.29
CA VAL A 76 -9.47 0.54 5.55
C VAL A 76 -8.46 1.68 5.36
N PRO A 77 -7.15 1.45 5.57
CA PRO A 77 -6.14 2.46 5.30
C PRO A 77 -6.22 3.08 3.91
N ARG A 78 -5.95 4.38 3.83
CA ARG A 78 -5.59 5.02 2.56
C ARG A 78 -4.08 4.84 2.36
N TYR A 79 -3.69 3.67 1.88
CA TYR A 79 -2.30 3.25 1.67
C TYR A 79 -1.51 4.30 0.87
N GLY A 80 -0.66 5.08 1.54
CA GLY A 80 0.09 6.19 0.94
C GLY A 80 0.39 7.29 1.97
N THR A 81 0.31 8.55 1.58
CA THR A 81 0.71 9.68 2.46
C THR A 81 -0.21 9.94 3.65
N PHE A 82 -1.33 9.22 3.73
CA PHE A 82 -2.20 9.20 4.91
C PHE A 82 -1.93 8.04 5.86
N SER A 83 -1.22 7.02 5.39
CA SER A 83 -1.01 5.78 6.14
C SER A 83 0.20 5.08 5.57
N GLY A 84 1.29 5.08 6.33
CA GLY A 84 2.46 4.24 6.08
C GLY A 84 3.62 4.90 5.34
N LEU A 85 3.41 6.00 4.62
CA LEU A 85 4.43 6.64 3.79
C LEU A 85 4.50 8.15 4.02
N GLU A 86 5.69 8.69 4.25
CA GLU A 86 5.95 10.15 4.21
C GLU A 86 6.90 10.48 3.07
N LEU A 87 6.56 11.53 2.32
CA LEU A 87 7.31 12.00 1.16
C LEU A 87 7.51 13.51 1.24
N ASP A 88 8.75 13.94 1.15
CA ASP A 88 9.10 15.36 1.03
C ASP A 88 10.47 15.52 0.34
N PHE A 89 11.00 16.74 0.34
CA PHE A 89 12.39 17.04 0.01
C PHE A 89 13.09 17.68 1.21
N ALA A 90 14.25 17.13 1.59
CA ALA A 90 15.07 17.74 2.62
C ALA A 90 15.67 19.09 2.16
N TYR A 91 16.23 19.84 3.12
CA TYR A 91 16.95 21.08 2.81
C TYR A 91 18.16 20.78 1.91
N GLY A 92 18.09 21.18 0.64
CA GLY A 92 19.06 20.82 -0.41
C GLY A 92 18.45 20.05 -1.59
N GLY A 93 17.19 19.62 -1.47
CA GLY A 93 16.42 19.01 -2.56
C GLY A 93 16.72 17.53 -2.80
N SER A 94 17.34 16.85 -1.84
CA SER A 94 17.37 15.38 -1.78
C SER A 94 16.00 14.85 -1.36
N GLU A 95 15.69 13.64 -1.80
CA GLU A 95 14.45 12.97 -1.45
C GLU A 95 14.40 12.71 0.06
N PHE A 96 13.21 12.85 0.64
CA PHE A 96 12.91 12.46 2.01
C PHE A 96 11.79 11.43 1.93
N ILE A 97 12.12 10.16 2.20
CA ILE A 97 11.20 9.03 2.09
C ILE A 97 11.23 8.27 3.40
N HIS A 98 10.13 8.25 4.15
CA HIS A 98 10.03 7.48 5.38
C HIS A 98 8.89 6.47 5.31
N LEU A 99 9.14 5.27 5.81
CA LEU A 99 8.13 4.22 5.96
C LEU A 99 7.79 4.01 7.43
N LEU A 100 6.52 3.77 7.72
CA LEU A 100 6.07 3.38 9.05
C LEU A 100 6.53 1.95 9.35
N ASN A 101 7.17 1.73 10.50
CA ASN A 101 7.59 0.41 10.96
C ASN A 101 6.54 -0.26 11.89
N ASP A 102 6.87 -1.45 12.37
CA ASP A 102 6.07 -2.23 13.34
C ASP A 102 5.77 -1.46 14.64
N ASP A 103 6.69 -0.59 15.07
CA ASP A 103 6.60 0.20 16.31
C ASP A 103 5.91 1.55 16.09
N LYS A 104 5.34 1.76 14.90
CA LYS A 104 4.62 2.98 14.49
C LYS A 104 5.51 4.22 14.46
N GLU A 105 6.78 4.01 14.12
CA GLU A 105 7.78 5.05 13.89
C GLU A 105 8.07 5.18 12.39
N TYR A 106 8.26 6.41 11.92
CA TYR A 106 8.65 6.69 10.53
C TYR A 106 10.17 6.62 10.40
N ILE A 107 10.64 5.63 9.65
CA ILE A 107 12.05 5.34 9.46
C ILE A 107 12.49 5.74 8.06
N GLN A 108 13.64 6.42 7.98
CA GLN A 108 14.23 6.91 6.74
C GLN A 108 14.64 5.78 5.79
N ALA A 109 14.24 5.90 4.53
CA ALA A 109 14.41 4.88 3.50
C ALA A 109 14.89 5.41 2.14
N ASP A 110 15.12 6.72 1.97
CA ASP A 110 15.52 7.33 0.68
C ASP A 110 16.86 6.82 0.12
N GLN A 111 17.72 6.25 0.96
CA GLN A 111 18.96 5.61 0.52
C GLN A 111 18.78 4.26 -0.16
N TYR A 112 17.61 3.63 -0.05
CA TYR A 112 17.39 2.25 -0.50
C TYR A 112 16.62 2.18 -1.82
N GLN A 113 17.13 1.41 -2.78
CA GLN A 113 16.42 1.14 -4.04
C GLN A 113 15.31 0.09 -3.90
N HIS A 114 15.38 -0.74 -2.86
CA HIS A 114 14.42 -1.80 -2.52
C HIS A 114 14.25 -1.86 -1.00
N LEU A 115 13.11 -2.36 -0.54
CA LEU A 115 12.75 -2.48 0.86
C LEU A 115 13.83 -3.23 1.63
N PRO A 116 14.49 -2.58 2.60
CA PRO A 116 15.52 -3.23 3.38
C PRO A 116 14.88 -4.18 4.42
N PRO A 117 15.58 -5.24 4.86
CA PRO A 117 15.03 -6.22 5.80
C PRO A 117 14.48 -5.63 7.10
N GLU A 118 15.07 -4.54 7.61
CA GLU A 118 14.63 -3.86 8.83
C GLU A 118 13.28 -3.13 8.71
N LEU A 119 12.82 -2.85 7.49
CA LEU A 119 11.52 -2.21 7.23
C LEU A 119 10.45 -3.22 6.82
N LYS A 120 10.77 -4.51 6.76
CA LYS A 120 9.77 -5.56 6.64
C LYS A 120 8.93 -5.61 7.92
N LEU A 121 7.62 -5.45 7.76
CA LEU A 121 6.70 -5.54 8.88
C LEU A 121 6.60 -6.98 9.38
N LYS A 122 6.64 -7.17 10.69
CA LYS A 122 6.37 -8.45 11.36
C LYS A 122 4.95 -8.48 11.93
N LYS A 123 4.36 -7.31 12.16
CA LYS A 123 2.99 -7.14 12.67
C LYS A 123 2.33 -5.93 12.03
N ASP A 124 1.05 -6.04 11.69
CA ASP A 124 0.26 -4.90 11.27
C ASP A 124 -1.22 -5.15 11.64
N ASP A 125 -1.58 -4.78 12.87
CA ASP A 125 -2.91 -5.02 13.42
C ASP A 125 -4.04 -4.44 12.55
N ILE A 126 -3.75 -3.33 11.84
CA ILE A 126 -4.74 -2.70 10.96
C ILE A 126 -4.92 -3.54 9.69
N MET A 127 -3.83 -3.95 9.05
CA MET A 127 -3.91 -4.86 7.90
C MET A 127 -4.56 -6.19 8.31
N ASP A 128 -4.28 -6.66 9.52
CA ASP A 128 -4.86 -7.89 10.08
C ASP A 128 -6.39 -7.81 10.19
N GLU A 129 -6.89 -6.71 10.75
CA GLU A 129 -8.32 -6.45 10.85
C GLU A 129 -8.97 -6.36 9.46
N VAL A 130 -8.32 -5.65 8.53
CA VAL A 130 -8.80 -5.50 7.15
C VAL A 130 -8.92 -6.86 6.47
N MET A 131 -7.85 -7.66 6.45
CA MET A 131 -7.85 -8.98 5.82
C MET A 131 -8.89 -9.92 6.45
N THR A 132 -9.03 -9.88 7.77
CA THR A 132 -10.05 -10.64 8.49
C THR A 132 -11.46 -10.25 8.06
N ALA A 133 -11.73 -8.95 7.88
CA ALA A 133 -13.02 -8.47 7.40
C ALA A 133 -13.33 -8.95 5.97
N TYR A 134 -12.36 -8.88 5.04
CA TYR A 134 -12.55 -9.39 3.68
C TYR A 134 -12.85 -10.91 3.65
N VAL A 135 -12.22 -11.69 4.54
CA VAL A 135 -12.48 -13.12 4.66
C VAL A 135 -13.85 -13.40 5.26
N ASN A 136 -14.22 -12.71 6.35
CA ASN A 136 -15.50 -12.90 7.03
C ASN A 136 -16.70 -12.54 6.14
N GLU A 137 -16.56 -11.52 5.30
CA GLU A 137 -17.58 -11.12 4.31
C GLU A 137 -17.56 -12.00 3.05
N GLY A 138 -16.68 -13.01 2.99
CA GLY A 138 -16.59 -13.96 1.88
C GLY A 138 -16.04 -13.36 0.57
N LEU A 139 -15.42 -12.18 0.64
CA LEU A 139 -14.79 -11.50 -0.51
C LEU A 139 -13.44 -12.12 -0.85
N LEU A 140 -12.76 -12.66 0.16
CA LEU A 140 -11.61 -13.54 0.03
C LEU A 140 -11.94 -14.90 0.62
N LYS A 141 -11.49 -15.97 -0.03
CA LYS A 141 -11.76 -17.36 0.35
C LYS A 141 -10.46 -18.10 0.61
N GLY A 142 -10.40 -18.77 1.76
CA GLY A 142 -9.26 -19.62 2.15
C GLY A 142 -7.94 -18.86 2.31
N VAL A 143 -8.02 -17.54 2.52
CA VAL A 143 -6.90 -16.70 2.95
C VAL A 143 -6.87 -16.73 4.46
N GLU A 144 -5.75 -17.18 5.04
CA GLU A 144 -5.59 -17.30 6.49
C GLU A 144 -4.24 -16.75 6.93
N LYS A 145 -4.23 -16.03 8.05
CA LYS A 145 -2.99 -15.52 8.64
C LYS A 145 -2.18 -16.68 9.22
N ASN A 146 -0.95 -16.86 8.75
CA ASN A 146 0.01 -17.82 9.31
C ASN A 146 1.44 -17.50 8.87
N SER A 147 2.41 -18.18 9.48
CA SER A 147 3.83 -18.01 9.18
C SER A 147 4.32 -18.73 7.92
N GLN A 148 3.49 -19.54 7.26
CA GLN A 148 3.87 -20.19 5.99
C GLN A 148 3.76 -19.22 4.82
N GLY A 149 2.85 -18.25 4.93
CA GLY A 149 2.59 -17.27 3.89
C GLY A 149 2.13 -17.88 2.56
N SER A 150 2.29 -17.10 1.50
CA SER A 150 2.00 -17.46 0.12
C SER A 150 3.28 -17.33 -0.73
N PRO A 151 4.29 -18.21 -0.56
CA PRO A 151 5.59 -18.05 -1.21
C PRO A 151 5.52 -18.00 -2.74
N LYS A 152 4.49 -18.64 -3.32
CA LYS A 152 4.23 -18.67 -4.76
C LYS A 152 3.37 -17.51 -5.28
N ALA A 153 2.88 -16.62 -4.40
CA ALA A 153 2.09 -15.48 -4.82
C ALA A 153 2.89 -14.59 -5.78
N GLU A 154 2.28 -14.24 -6.91
CA GLU A 154 2.80 -13.24 -7.83
C GLU A 154 2.65 -11.84 -7.21
N ILE A 155 3.61 -10.95 -7.44
CA ILE A 155 3.50 -9.54 -7.06
C ILE A 155 3.66 -8.69 -8.31
N VAL A 156 2.69 -7.82 -8.57
CA VAL A 156 2.69 -6.89 -9.71
C VAL A 156 2.69 -5.46 -9.19
N TYR A 157 3.86 -4.85 -9.19
CA TYR A 157 4.07 -3.45 -8.83
C TYR A 157 3.55 -2.50 -9.90
N ASN A 158 3.09 -1.31 -9.50
CA ASN A 158 2.55 -0.33 -10.44
C ASN A 158 2.87 1.12 -10.08
N LEU A 159 3.99 1.60 -10.62
CA LEU A 159 4.45 2.97 -10.39
C LEU A 159 3.85 3.99 -11.37
N GLU A 160 2.83 3.65 -12.17
CA GLU A 160 2.14 4.63 -13.04
C GLU A 160 1.56 5.77 -12.18
N ILE A 161 1.80 7.04 -12.53
CA ILE A 161 1.24 8.17 -11.79
C ILE A 161 -0.01 8.68 -12.50
N ARG A 162 -1.13 8.73 -11.77
CA ARG A 162 -2.39 9.35 -12.20
C ARG A 162 -2.72 10.55 -11.33
N ARG A 163 -2.85 11.72 -11.95
CA ARG A 163 -3.26 12.95 -11.25
C ARG A 163 -4.75 13.16 -11.43
N ILE A 164 -5.47 13.32 -10.33
CA ILE A 164 -6.92 13.46 -10.33
C ILE A 164 -7.33 14.78 -9.66
N GLN A 165 -8.53 15.28 -9.97
CA GLN A 165 -8.95 16.63 -9.58
C GLN A 165 -9.74 16.66 -8.27
N GLY A 166 -10.40 15.57 -7.91
CA GLY A 166 -11.28 15.49 -6.75
C GLY A 166 -10.83 14.49 -5.68
N ARG A 167 -11.46 14.59 -4.51
CA ARG A 167 -11.39 13.58 -3.43
C ARG A 167 -12.45 12.49 -3.57
N GLU A 168 -13.25 12.56 -4.63
CA GLU A 168 -14.36 11.66 -4.93
C GLU A 168 -13.85 10.24 -5.17
N THR A 169 -14.45 9.23 -4.52
CA THR A 169 -13.96 7.84 -4.53
C THR A 169 -13.95 7.19 -5.91
N PHE A 170 -14.82 7.64 -6.84
CA PHE A 170 -14.88 7.10 -8.20
C PHE A 170 -13.66 7.47 -9.06
N GLU A 171 -12.96 8.58 -8.76
CA GLU A 171 -11.78 9.01 -9.50
C GLU A 171 -10.54 8.14 -9.21
N TRP A 172 -10.64 7.26 -8.22
CA TRP A 172 -9.57 6.36 -7.79
C TRP A 172 -9.83 4.90 -8.21
N GLN A 173 -10.81 4.68 -9.10
CA GLN A 173 -11.11 3.36 -9.67
C GLN A 173 -10.21 3.04 -10.87
#